data_AF-A0A392NTD0-F1
#
_entry.id   AF-A0A392NTD0-F1
#
_cell.length_a   1.000
_cell.length_b   1.000
_cell.length_c   1.000
_cell.angle_alpha   90.00
_cell.angle_beta   90.00
_cell.angle_gamma   90.00
#
_symmetry.space_group_name_H-M   'P 1'
#
loop_
_entity.id
_entity.type
_entity.pdbx_description
1 polymer ?
#
loop_
_entity_poly.entity_id
_entity_poly.type
_entity_poly.pdbx_seq_one_letter_code
_entity_poly.pdbx_strand_id
1 'polypeptide(L)'
;MASATASTVQNPLNPLNLPPIVRTGRTLNFTGDTMEFDEKLLNFCLDRMVDFESLKVNGFDVQHHFHNQGWDKYFEILNGLIFSNLVKMFWMKSIVYDEYEAVLGLEDKGKKISEYKDNEYYRENIKKEMFDDLTLLGKSKGMNNECK
;
A
#
# COMPACT_ATOMS: atom_id res chain seq x y z
N MET A 1 5.77 39.88 38.94
CA MET A 1 7.01 39.09 38.86
C MET A 1 6.65 37.66 39.26
N ALA A 2 6.88 36.59 38.51
CA ALA A 2 7.68 36.36 37.32
C ALA A 2 6.94 35.40 36.37
N SER A 3 7.01 35.68 35.07
CA SER A 3 6.49 34.83 34.00
C SER A 3 7.50 33.71 33.78
N ALA A 4 7.07 32.44 33.89
CA ALA A 4 7.93 31.30 33.61
C ALA A 4 8.15 31.19 32.09
N THR A 5 9.32 31.63 31.63
CA THR A 5 9.78 31.42 30.26
C THR A 5 10.19 29.96 30.09
N ALA A 6 9.37 29.18 29.37
CA ALA A 6 9.78 27.87 28.89
C ALA A 6 10.87 28.06 27.81
N SER A 7 12.09 27.65 28.11
CA SER A 7 13.21 27.65 27.18
C SER A 7 12.94 26.66 26.05
N THR A 8 12.79 27.17 24.83
CA THR A 8 12.74 26.37 23.60
C THR A 8 14.15 25.88 23.27
N VAL A 9 14.46 24.64 23.67
CA VAL A 9 15.65 23.94 23.17
C VAL A 9 15.37 23.54 21.71
N GLN A 10 15.91 24.30 20.75
CA GLN A 10 15.90 23.89 19.34
C GLN A 10 16.81 22.66 19.19
N ASN A 11 16.21 21.49 18.95
CA ASN A 11 16.94 20.29 18.56
C ASN A 11 17.43 20.46 17.10
N PRO A 12 18.74 20.50 16.81
CA PRO A 12 19.27 20.75 15.47
C PRO A 12 18.87 19.68 14.43
N LEU A 13 18.35 18.53 14.87
CA LEU A 13 17.88 17.44 14.01
C LEU A 13 16.40 17.54 13.61
N ASN A 14 15.69 18.60 13.99
CA ASN A 14 14.28 18.79 13.63
C ASN A 14 13.98 20.25 13.25
N PRO A 15 14.42 20.69 12.06
CA PRO A 15 14.21 22.05 11.58
C PRO A 15 12.74 22.40 11.38
N LEU A 16 11.86 21.38 11.30
CA LEU A 16 10.42 21.55 11.05
C LEU A 16 9.58 21.57 12.33
N ASN A 17 10.20 21.53 13.52
CA ASN A 17 9.47 21.55 14.79
C ASN A 17 8.40 20.45 14.90
N LEU A 18 8.60 19.33 14.20
CA LEU A 18 7.69 18.20 14.23
C LEU A 18 7.68 17.59 15.64
N PRO A 19 6.58 16.98 16.11
CA PRO A 19 6.61 16.27 17.38
C PRO A 19 7.72 15.19 17.34
N PRO A 20 8.53 15.04 18.40
CA PRO A 20 9.54 14.00 18.46
C PRO A 20 8.87 12.63 18.27
N ILE A 21 9.43 11.77 17.42
CA ILE A 21 8.98 10.38 17.29
C ILE A 21 9.13 9.75 18.67
N VAL A 22 8.01 9.57 19.37
CA VAL A 22 7.98 9.09 20.75
C VAL A 22 8.53 7.67 20.76
N ARG A 23 9.79 7.53 21.18
CA ARG A 23 10.40 6.25 21.56
C ARG A 23 10.64 6.18 23.06
N THR A 24 9.75 6.76 23.85
CA THR A 24 9.95 6.88 25.30
C THR A 24 9.12 5.85 26.06
N GLY A 25 9.77 4.77 26.49
CA GLY A 25 9.43 4.09 27.75
C GLY A 25 8.57 2.83 27.73
N ARG A 26 8.17 2.30 26.57
CA ARG A 26 7.60 0.94 26.48
C ARG A 26 8.41 0.14 25.47
N THR A 27 8.79 -1.08 25.82
CA THR A 27 9.13 -2.10 24.83
C THR A 27 7.95 -2.16 23.88
N LEU A 28 8.10 -1.62 22.66
CA LEU A 28 7.10 -1.81 21.62
C LEU A 28 7.01 -3.32 21.43
N ASN A 29 5.94 -3.93 21.95
CA ASN A 29 5.66 -5.33 21.69
C ASN A 29 5.46 -5.41 20.18
N PHE A 30 6.43 -5.98 19.47
CA PHE A 30 6.23 -6.27 18.06
C PHE A 30 5.06 -7.23 17.98
N THR A 31 3.94 -6.76 17.45
CA THR A 31 2.86 -7.65 17.03
C THR A 31 3.49 -8.65 16.06
N GLY A 32 3.32 -9.93 16.39
CA GLY A 32 3.81 -11.03 15.55
C GLY A 32 3.24 -10.94 14.14
N ASP A 33 3.81 -11.71 13.23
CA ASP A 33 3.25 -11.77 11.88
C ASP A 33 1.89 -12.47 11.93
N THR A 34 0.89 -11.78 11.42
CA THR A 34 -0.48 -12.27 11.30
C THR A 34 -0.52 -13.39 10.26
N MET A 35 0.24 -13.26 9.17
CA MET A 35 0.29 -14.23 8.09
C MET A 35 1.25 -15.40 8.40
N GLU A 36 0.90 -16.61 7.94
CA GLU A 36 1.62 -17.85 8.31
C GLU A 36 2.80 -18.19 7.39
N PHE A 37 2.95 -17.49 6.28
CA PHE A 37 4.02 -17.75 5.32
C PHE A 37 5.21 -16.81 5.51
N ASP A 38 6.40 -17.26 5.08
CA ASP A 38 7.64 -16.47 5.14
C ASP A 38 7.53 -15.24 4.21
N GLU A 39 7.99 -14.07 4.67
CA GLU A 39 8.09 -12.82 3.91
C GLU A 39 8.81 -13.03 2.56
N LYS A 40 9.74 -13.99 2.49
CA LYS A 40 10.48 -14.34 1.27
C LYS A 40 9.59 -14.88 0.15
N LEU A 41 8.41 -15.39 0.47
CA LEU A 41 7.45 -15.88 -0.52
C LEU A 41 6.64 -14.73 -1.15
N LEU A 42 6.68 -13.52 -0.58
CA LEU A 42 6.04 -12.34 -1.14
C LEU A 42 6.88 -11.75 -2.28
N ASN A 43 6.50 -12.10 -3.50
CA ASN A 43 6.99 -11.49 -4.73
C ASN A 43 6.03 -10.36 -5.15
N PHE A 44 6.56 -9.15 -5.32
CA PHE A 44 5.80 -8.01 -5.81
C PHE A 44 6.11 -7.76 -7.27
N CYS A 45 5.07 -7.69 -8.08
CA CYS A 45 5.17 -7.06 -9.40
C CYS A 45 5.06 -5.56 -9.18
N LEU A 46 6.19 -4.88 -9.29
CA LEU A 46 6.25 -3.43 -9.21
C LEU A 46 6.18 -2.88 -10.62
N ASP A 47 5.18 -2.06 -10.88
CA ASP A 47 5.04 -1.38 -12.16
C ASP A 47 5.67 0.01 -12.07
N ARG A 48 6.41 0.39 -13.10
CA ARG A 48 6.95 1.74 -13.26
C ARG A 48 6.09 2.44 -14.29
N MET A 49 5.55 3.61 -13.93
CA MET A 49 4.71 4.39 -14.86
C MET A 49 5.44 4.69 -16.17
N VAL A 50 6.77 4.90 -16.11
CA VAL A 50 7.58 5.14 -17.31
C VAL A 50 8.86 4.34 -17.22
N ASP A 51 8.99 3.34 -18.09
CA ASP A 51 10.19 2.51 -18.22
C ASP A 51 10.81 2.66 -19.62
N PHE A 52 11.75 3.59 -19.72
CA PHE A 52 12.47 3.86 -20.97
C PHE A 52 13.30 2.66 -21.46
N GLU A 53 13.78 1.79 -20.57
CA GLU A 53 14.55 0.61 -20.97
C GLU A 53 13.66 -0.42 -21.66
N SER A 54 12.47 -0.66 -21.08
CA SER A 54 11.46 -1.52 -21.71
C SER A 54 11.00 -0.95 -23.06
N LEU A 55 10.78 0.36 -23.17
CA LEU A 55 10.43 1.00 -24.44
C LEU A 55 11.53 0.84 -25.48
N LYS A 56 12.79 1.03 -25.10
CA LYS A 56 13.95 0.90 -25.99
C LYS A 56 14.12 -0.53 -26.52
N VAL A 57 13.96 -1.55 -25.67
CA VAL A 57 13.99 -2.97 -26.09
C VAL A 57 12.88 -3.28 -27.10
N ASN A 58 11.74 -2.60 -27.02
CA ASN A 58 10.64 -2.71 -27.97
C ASN A 58 10.78 -1.81 -29.21
N GLY A 59 11.94 -1.17 -29.41
CA GLY A 59 12.22 -0.34 -30.58
C GLY A 59 11.78 1.13 -30.48
N PHE A 60 11.35 1.58 -29.29
CA PHE A 60 10.95 2.97 -29.05
C PHE A 60 12.02 3.72 -28.23
N ASP A 61 12.97 4.37 -28.92
CA ASP A 61 13.97 5.24 -28.28
C ASP A 61 13.48 6.70 -28.20
N VAL A 62 12.58 6.96 -27.25
CA VAL A 62 11.97 8.27 -27.04
C VAL A 62 12.59 9.06 -25.88
N GLN A 63 13.46 8.44 -25.08
CA GLN A 63 14.01 9.03 -23.86
C GLN A 63 14.71 10.37 -24.13
N HIS A 64 15.47 10.46 -25.22
CA HIS A 64 16.21 11.67 -25.58
C HIS A 64 15.29 12.88 -25.85
N HIS A 65 14.08 12.66 -26.36
CA HIS A 65 13.12 13.74 -26.64
C HIS A 65 12.69 14.44 -25.35
N PHE A 66 12.53 13.68 -24.27
CA PHE A 66 12.08 14.21 -23.00
C PHE A 66 13.23 14.75 -22.14
N HIS A 67 14.42 14.14 -22.26
CA HIS A 67 15.63 14.64 -21.60
C HIS A 67 15.95 16.07 -22.06
N ASN A 68 15.90 16.32 -23.38
CA ASN A 68 16.13 17.64 -23.95
C ASN A 68 15.09 18.69 -23.52
N GLN A 69 13.92 18.25 -23.07
CA GLN A 69 12.86 19.11 -22.52
C GLN A 69 12.98 19.33 -21.01
N GLY A 70 13.93 18.67 -20.33
CA GLY A 70 14.14 18.77 -18.89
C GLY A 70 13.13 18.01 -18.03
N TRP A 71 12.50 16.96 -18.57
CA TRP A 71 11.45 16.20 -17.88
C TRP A 71 11.98 15.10 -16.95
N ASP A 72 13.30 14.92 -16.84
CA ASP A 72 13.90 13.81 -16.08
C ASP A 72 13.39 13.77 -14.63
N LYS A 73 13.38 14.92 -13.97
CA LYS A 73 12.89 15.05 -12.60
C LYS A 73 11.40 14.70 -12.46
N TYR A 74 10.60 14.98 -13.48
CA TYR A 74 9.19 14.62 -13.48
C TYR A 74 9.01 13.10 -13.55
N PHE A 75 9.77 12.41 -14.39
CA PHE A 75 9.73 10.94 -14.45
C PHE A 75 10.32 10.28 -13.20
N GLU A 76 11.32 10.86 -12.57
CA GLU A 76 11.80 10.42 -11.25
C GLU A 76 10.69 10.50 -10.20
N ILE A 77 9.90 11.58 -10.20
CA ILE A 77 8.75 11.73 -9.28
C ILE A 77 7.64 10.73 -9.62
N LEU A 78 7.31 10.54 -10.91
CA LEU A 78 6.28 9.61 -11.34
C LEU A 78 6.60 8.16 -10.98
N ASN A 79 7.85 7.75 -11.18
CA ASN A 79 8.27 6.39 -10.82
C ASN A 79 8.40 6.23 -9.30
N GLY A 80 8.78 7.31 -8.60
CA GLY A 80 8.74 7.39 -7.14
C GLY A 80 9.62 6.37 -6.43
N LEU A 81 9.69 6.50 -5.10
CA LEU A 81 10.29 5.48 -4.26
C LEU A 81 9.26 4.38 -4.02
N ILE A 82 9.63 3.16 -4.37
CA ILE A 82 8.79 2.00 -4.09
C ILE A 82 9.19 1.41 -2.75
N PHE A 83 8.35 1.59 -1.73
CA PHE A 83 8.59 1.05 -0.39
C PHE A 83 8.15 -0.42 -0.30
N SER A 84 8.83 -1.31 -1.03
CA SER A 84 8.51 -2.74 -1.07
C SER A 84 8.46 -3.38 0.32
N ASN A 85 9.38 -2.98 1.22
CA ASN A 85 9.44 -3.51 2.58
C ASN A 85 8.27 -3.03 3.44
N LEU A 86 7.82 -1.79 3.24
CA LEU A 86 6.63 -1.27 3.93
C LEU A 86 5.40 -2.08 3.51
N VAL A 87 5.26 -2.34 2.21
CA VAL A 87 4.16 -3.15 1.67
C VAL A 87 4.25 -4.58 2.20
N LYS A 88 5.43 -5.20 2.21
CA LYS A 88 5.65 -6.53 2.84
C LYS A 88 5.22 -6.57 4.29
N MET A 89 5.71 -5.63 5.09
CA MET A 89 5.36 -5.55 6.51
C MET A 89 3.87 -5.29 6.72
N PHE A 90 3.25 -4.46 5.87
CA PHE A 90 1.81 -4.25 5.89
C PHE A 90 1.07 -5.57 5.69
N TRP A 91 1.37 -6.31 4.62
CA TRP A 91 0.70 -7.59 4.32
C TRP A 91 0.93 -8.65 5.41
N MET A 92 2.15 -8.77 5.92
CA MET A 92 2.49 -9.73 6.97
C MET A 92 1.76 -9.46 8.28
N LYS A 93 1.42 -8.20 8.56
CA LYS A 93 0.83 -7.75 9.83
C LYS A 93 -0.63 -7.30 9.73
N SER A 94 -1.19 -7.25 8.52
CA SER A 94 -2.54 -6.74 8.30
C SER A 94 -3.60 -7.78 8.69
N ILE A 95 -4.59 -7.31 9.45
CA ILE A 95 -5.78 -8.04 9.87
C ILE A 95 -6.99 -7.34 9.24
N VAL A 96 -7.96 -8.08 8.71
CA VAL A 96 -9.21 -7.51 8.19
C VAL A 96 -10.32 -7.72 9.21
N TYR A 97 -11.06 -6.65 9.48
CA TYR A 97 -12.21 -6.65 10.38
C TYR A 97 -13.49 -6.46 9.56
N ASP A 98 -14.53 -7.22 9.89
CA ASP A 98 -15.87 -6.98 9.35
C ASP A 98 -16.48 -5.72 10.02
N GLU A 99 -17.39 -5.03 9.33
CA GLU A 99 -18.00 -3.75 9.78
C GLU A 99 -18.59 -3.84 11.21
N TYR A 100 -19.26 -4.94 11.51
CA TYR A 100 -19.83 -5.21 12.84
C TYR A 100 -18.75 -5.28 13.94
N GLU A 101 -17.63 -5.96 13.68
CA GLU A 101 -16.52 -6.10 14.62
C GLU A 101 -15.82 -4.76 14.86
N ALA A 102 -15.63 -3.98 13.79
CA ALA A 102 -15.02 -2.65 13.86
C ALA A 102 -15.87 -1.66 14.69
N VAL A 103 -17.20 -1.72 14.55
CA VAL A 103 -18.13 -0.83 15.27
C VAL A 103 -18.28 -1.21 16.75
N LEU A 104 -18.26 -2.51 17.08
CA LEU A 104 -18.37 -2.95 18.48
C LEU A 104 -17.06 -2.87 19.27
N GLY A 105 -15.91 -2.62 18.63
CA GLY A 105 -14.62 -2.53 19.31
C GLY A 105 -14.26 -3.80 20.09
N LEU A 106 -14.76 -4.96 19.62
CA LEU A 106 -14.48 -6.24 20.24
C LEU A 106 -12.99 -6.56 20.10
N GLU A 107 -12.40 -7.11 21.16
CA GLU A 107 -10.99 -7.49 21.19
C GLU A 107 -10.67 -8.50 20.08
N ASP A 108 -9.84 -8.07 19.13
CA ASP A 108 -8.98 -8.87 18.24
C ASP A 108 -9.56 -10.20 17.72
N LYS A 109 -10.72 -10.16 17.06
CA LYS A 109 -11.22 -11.27 16.22
C LYS A 109 -11.25 -10.97 14.74
N GLY A 110 -10.46 -9.99 14.30
CA GLY A 110 -10.25 -9.78 12.87
C GLY A 110 -9.70 -11.05 12.22
N LYS A 111 -10.21 -11.40 11.04
CA LYS A 111 -9.79 -12.61 10.31
C LYS A 111 -8.51 -12.31 9.55
N LYS A 112 -7.63 -13.32 9.41
CA LYS A 112 -6.43 -13.17 8.57
C LYS A 112 -6.85 -12.95 7.13
N ILE A 113 -6.19 -12.05 6.41
CA ILE A 113 -6.49 -11.81 4.98
C ILE A 113 -6.33 -13.09 4.13
N SER A 114 -5.41 -13.98 4.52
CA SER A 114 -5.27 -15.30 3.89
C SER A 114 -6.57 -16.11 3.94
N GLU A 115 -7.36 -16.00 5.01
CA GLU A 115 -8.63 -16.72 5.15
C GLU A 115 -9.70 -16.17 4.19
N TYR A 116 -9.58 -14.92 3.73
CA TYR A 116 -10.49 -14.37 2.73
C TYR A 116 -10.21 -14.91 1.32
N LYS A 117 -8.98 -15.35 1.01
CA LYS A 117 -8.67 -15.94 -0.32
C LYS A 117 -9.40 -17.25 -0.57
N ASP A 118 -9.59 -18.05 0.48
CA ASP A 118 -10.25 -19.35 0.41
C ASP A 118 -11.77 -19.27 0.69
N ASN A 119 -12.27 -18.09 1.08
CA ASN A 119 -13.68 -17.91 1.40
C ASN A 119 -14.52 -17.74 0.12
N GLU A 120 -15.19 -18.83 -0.30
CA GLU A 120 -16.09 -18.85 -1.46
C GLU A 120 -17.14 -17.73 -1.41
N TYR A 121 -17.60 -17.33 -0.22
CA TYR A 121 -18.64 -16.32 -0.09
C TYR A 121 -18.27 -14.98 -0.74
N TYR A 122 -17.10 -14.43 -0.42
CA TYR A 122 -16.67 -13.15 -0.99
C TYR A 122 -16.27 -13.30 -2.44
N ARG A 123 -15.66 -14.42 -2.82
CA ARG A 123 -15.33 -14.71 -4.22
C ARG A 123 -16.57 -14.77 -5.10
N GLU A 124 -17.63 -15.41 -4.64
CA GLU A 124 -18.91 -15.48 -5.36
C GLU A 124 -19.62 -14.12 -5.37
N ASN A 125 -19.54 -13.32 -4.31
CA ASN A 125 -20.11 -11.97 -4.29
C ASN A 125 -19.37 -11.01 -5.23
N ILE A 126 -18.03 -11.03 -5.24
CA ILE A 126 -17.22 -10.23 -6.18
C ILE A 126 -17.52 -10.66 -7.62
N LYS A 127 -17.62 -11.97 -7.89
CA LYS A 127 -18.01 -12.47 -9.23
C LYS A 127 -19.40 -11.99 -9.65
N LYS A 128 -20.37 -12.00 -8.73
CA LYS A 128 -21.74 -11.50 -8.98
C LYS A 128 -21.77 -9.98 -9.18
N GLU A 129 -20.90 -9.23 -8.52
CA GLU A 129 -20.82 -7.78 -8.71
C GLU A 129 -20.13 -7.41 -10.03
N MET A 130 -19.07 -8.13 -10.42
CA MET A 130 -18.29 -7.82 -11.62
C MET A 130 -18.95 -8.25 -12.94
N PHE A 131 -19.84 -9.24 -12.91
CA PHE A 131 -20.43 -9.82 -14.12
C PHE A 131 -21.95 -9.82 -14.08
N ASP A 132 -22.57 -9.33 -15.14
CA ASP A 132 -24.03 -9.34 -15.30
C ASP A 132 -24.57 -10.77 -15.49
N ASP A 133 -23.75 -11.65 -16.09
CA ASP A 133 -24.05 -13.07 -16.28
C ASP A 133 -22.79 -13.92 -16.04
N LEU A 134 -22.87 -14.81 -15.05
CA LEU A 134 -21.79 -15.73 -14.66
C LEU A 134 -21.41 -16.71 -15.77
N THR A 135 -22.29 -17.01 -16.74
CA THR A 135 -21.97 -17.86 -17.90
C THR A 135 -21.05 -17.18 -18.91
N LEU A 136 -20.85 -15.86 -18.76
CA LEU A 136 -19.95 -15.04 -19.56
C LEU A 136 -18.63 -14.75 -18.86
N LEU A 137 -18.34 -15.40 -17.72
CA LEU A 137 -17.09 -15.25 -16.99
C LEU A 137 -15.87 -15.49 -17.91
N GLY A 138 -14.97 -14.50 -17.98
CA GLY A 138 -13.80 -14.53 -18.85
C GLY A 138 -14.04 -14.07 -20.30
N LYS A 139 -15.26 -13.63 -20.63
CA LYS A 139 -15.58 -12.97 -21.91
C LYS A 139 -15.73 -11.47 -21.67
N SER A 140 -15.20 -10.65 -22.58
CA SER A 140 -15.28 -9.17 -22.47
C SER A 140 -16.70 -8.64 -22.35
N LYS A 141 -17.69 -9.35 -22.92
CA LYS A 141 -19.10 -8.95 -22.96
C LYS A 141 -19.88 -9.21 -21.67
N GLY A 142 -19.28 -9.92 -20.69
CA GLY A 142 -19.93 -10.23 -19.43
C GLY A 142 -19.68 -9.21 -18.32
N MET A 143 -18.77 -8.26 -18.52
CA MET A 143 -18.40 -7.29 -17.50
C MET A 143 -19.48 -6.22 -17.33
N ASN A 144 -19.72 -5.83 -16.08
CA ASN A 144 -20.63 -4.74 -15.77
C ASN A 144 -20.13 -3.40 -16.38
N ASN A 145 -21.07 -2.59 -16.87
CA ASN A 145 -20.73 -1.32 -17.55
C ASN A 145 -20.72 -0.11 -16.58
N GLU A 146 -21.05 -0.35 -15.31
CA GLU A 146 -21.09 0.67 -14.28
C GLU A 146 -19.71 0.77 -13.60
N CYS A 147 -18.89 1.74 -14.00
CA CYS A 147 -17.78 2.19 -13.18
C CYS A 147 -18.35 2.93 -11.96
N LYS A 148 -18.34 2.29 -10.79
CA LYS A 148 -18.56 2.95 -9.49
C LYS A 148 -17.27 3.56 -8.96
#